data_AF-A0A2G6UL52-F1
#
_entry.id   AF-A0A2G6UL52-F1
#
_cell.length_a   1.000
_cell.length_b   1.000
_cell.length_c   1.000
_cell.angle_alpha   90.00
_cell.angle_beta   90.00
_cell.angle_gamma   90.00
#
_symmetry.space_group_name_H-M   'P 1'
#
loop_
_entity.id
_entity.type
_entity.pdbx_description
1 polymer ?
#
loop_
_entity_poly.entity_id
_entity_poly.type
_entity_poly.pdbx_seq_one_letter_code
_entity_poly.pdbx_strand_id
1 'polypeptide(L)'
;MDNTYFFSAFGTFGNPNGFRQSYFLGGRPDLAKNIRTFDLKTDAVKLFPDTRIYGMRIESVGSSYLISYVVYTFAKEQNSQRGGTFIGSSLIFVDKIASESLIISALDEFHQYLEEHNVTDGTITINHSDKFSVNMPKDYDKIHLNAREVEGLTTAQSGNNYLMVYTETGQPQLQSLFSKAVDLLSSYDMIYFTENREVGEFVQQKGIFKIVDLNGFEREIQKSHEEKSRLVNTCIHDLEKEKENLKEDRKTIIDNLEKQIAHNERKHKENEQKISESKGGIKDIHEEFDQYAAKIDNLISALKSDGKVEPIRKKHLESRKIFADKIRLSRDIGSIGSMGSTYSLNQSGPKPKLGNSLEDFNRGNSHGNKESRLNGYKIAFWSLLLLTLTGIAGCLFFLDGGKMLGFPAEETIVNAENKSNDTVTAENTGSVTPEDAQALNLNPFPNAELNENDWRLVSKKASFGMKIDSLIGIINKENPSTIKDYYKHQKKEYKANLYFLNEKSFQVRGSDTILIDTLRRIPNYIKSGSVH
;
A
#
# COMPACT_ATOMS: atom_id res chain seq x y z
N MET A 1 -4.07 -12.30 -23.82
CA MET A 1 -3.82 -10.84 -23.89
C MET A 1 -4.68 -10.21 -22.82
N ASP A 2 -4.07 -9.45 -21.90
CA ASP A 2 -4.82 -8.73 -20.88
C ASP A 2 -5.51 -7.52 -21.53
N ASN A 3 -6.76 -7.70 -21.94
CA ASN A 3 -7.54 -6.62 -22.52
C ASN A 3 -7.87 -5.59 -21.43
N THR A 4 -7.30 -4.39 -21.57
CA THR A 4 -7.47 -3.24 -20.66
C THR A 4 -8.77 -2.46 -20.92
N TYR A 5 -9.68 -3.01 -21.72
CA TYR A 5 -10.98 -2.41 -22.00
C TYR A 5 -12.00 -3.47 -22.43
N PHE A 6 -13.28 -3.14 -22.31
CA PHE A 6 -14.37 -3.99 -22.77
C PHE A 6 -15.67 -3.25 -23.03
N PHE A 7 -16.51 -3.86 -23.86
CA PHE A 7 -17.87 -3.41 -24.13
C PHE A 7 -18.89 -4.10 -23.24
N SER A 8 -19.89 -3.34 -22.84
CA SER A 8 -21.10 -3.86 -22.19
C SER A 8 -22.35 -3.31 -22.87
N ALA A 9 -23.44 -4.08 -22.81
CA ALA A 9 -24.76 -3.64 -23.22
C ALA A 9 -25.77 -3.95 -22.12
N PHE A 10 -26.76 -3.08 -21.99
CA PHE A 10 -27.72 -3.12 -20.90
C PHE A 10 -29.06 -2.52 -21.31
N GLY A 11 -30.10 -2.83 -20.54
CA GLY A 11 -31.43 -2.31 -20.80
C GLY A 11 -32.42 -2.64 -19.70
N THR A 12 -33.62 -2.09 -19.85
CA THR A 12 -34.75 -2.32 -18.93
C THR A 12 -35.76 -3.26 -19.57
N PHE A 13 -36.05 -4.40 -18.92
CA PHE A 13 -36.81 -5.51 -19.51
C PHE A 13 -38.16 -5.80 -18.83
N GLY A 14 -38.64 -4.94 -17.93
CA GLY A 14 -39.90 -5.14 -17.20
C GLY A 14 -39.86 -6.30 -16.22
N ASN A 15 -40.95 -6.50 -15.48
CA ASN A 15 -41.01 -7.60 -14.51
C ASN A 15 -41.11 -8.98 -15.21
N PRO A 16 -40.42 -10.02 -14.70
CA PRO A 16 -39.59 -10.04 -13.48
C PRO A 16 -38.12 -9.63 -13.69
N ASN A 17 -37.73 -9.27 -14.92
CA ASN A 17 -36.33 -9.09 -15.31
C ASN A 17 -35.72 -7.75 -14.88
N GLY A 18 -36.48 -6.65 -14.82
CA GLY A 18 -35.95 -5.33 -14.44
C GLY A 18 -34.77 -4.88 -15.30
N PHE A 19 -33.81 -4.17 -14.70
CA PHE A 19 -32.55 -3.81 -15.35
C PHE A 19 -31.59 -5.01 -15.45
N ARG A 20 -30.96 -5.19 -16.61
CA ARG A 20 -29.91 -6.20 -16.85
C ARG A 20 -28.76 -5.63 -17.67
N GLN A 21 -27.55 -6.12 -17.38
CA GLN A 21 -26.30 -5.72 -18.01
C GLN A 21 -25.45 -6.96 -18.31
N SER A 22 -24.89 -7.01 -19.51
CA SER A 22 -24.01 -8.08 -19.99
C SER A 22 -22.77 -7.50 -20.64
N TYR A 23 -21.66 -8.24 -20.58
CA TYR A 23 -20.37 -7.85 -21.15
C TYR A 23 -20.06 -8.76 -22.34
N PHE A 24 -19.55 -8.19 -23.43
CA PHE A 24 -19.48 -8.89 -24.71
C PHE A 24 -18.08 -8.99 -25.31
N LEU A 25 -17.31 -7.90 -25.29
CA LEU A 25 -16.05 -7.81 -26.03
C LEU A 25 -14.94 -7.36 -25.08
N GLY A 26 -13.90 -8.18 -24.92
CA GLY A 26 -12.70 -7.86 -24.14
C GLY A 26 -12.85 -8.01 -22.62
N GLY A 27 -11.86 -7.48 -21.89
CA GLY A 27 -11.88 -7.37 -20.43
C GLY A 27 -11.56 -8.64 -19.64
N ARG A 28 -11.50 -8.49 -18.33
CA ARG A 28 -11.32 -9.59 -17.37
C ARG A 28 -12.68 -9.93 -16.73
N PRO A 29 -13.20 -11.16 -16.88
CA PRO A 29 -14.51 -11.56 -16.33
C PRO A 29 -14.65 -11.30 -14.82
N ASP A 30 -13.55 -11.40 -14.07
CA ASP A 30 -13.57 -11.16 -12.62
C ASP A 30 -13.71 -9.69 -12.25
N LEU A 31 -13.20 -8.79 -13.10
CA LEU A 31 -13.40 -7.35 -12.93
C LEU A 31 -14.86 -6.98 -13.25
N ALA A 32 -15.42 -7.57 -14.30
CA ALA A 32 -16.78 -7.32 -14.78
C ALA A 32 -17.87 -7.56 -13.71
N LYS A 33 -17.64 -8.51 -12.80
CA LYS A 33 -18.55 -8.81 -11.66
C LYS A 33 -18.61 -7.70 -10.61
N ASN A 34 -17.58 -6.87 -10.53
CA ASN A 34 -17.43 -5.84 -9.48
C ASN A 34 -17.77 -4.42 -9.98
N ILE A 35 -18.12 -4.29 -11.26
CA ILE A 35 -18.51 -3.03 -11.89
C ILE A 35 -19.95 -2.70 -11.51
N ARG A 36 -20.18 -1.45 -11.11
CA ARG A 36 -21.54 -0.98 -10.82
C ARG A 36 -22.39 -0.98 -12.09
N THR A 37 -23.65 -1.36 -11.95
CA THR A 37 -24.59 -1.33 -13.08
C THR A 37 -24.71 0.08 -13.66
N PHE A 38 -24.93 0.17 -14.97
CA PHE A 38 -25.21 1.43 -15.66
C PHE A 38 -26.69 1.82 -15.62
N ASP A 39 -27.43 1.35 -14.62
CA ASP A 39 -28.86 1.66 -14.49
C ASP A 39 -29.06 3.16 -14.31
N LEU A 40 -29.98 3.75 -15.08
CA LEU A 40 -30.31 5.16 -14.95
C LEU A 40 -31.22 5.35 -13.74
N LYS A 41 -30.90 6.36 -12.94
CA LYS A 41 -31.81 6.84 -11.89
C LYS A 41 -33.01 7.50 -12.53
N THR A 42 -34.04 6.70 -12.86
CA THR A 42 -35.24 7.13 -13.60
C THR A 42 -36.07 8.21 -12.89
N ASP A 43 -35.85 8.41 -11.59
CA ASP A 43 -36.39 9.52 -10.80
C ASP A 43 -35.64 10.84 -11.01
N ALA A 44 -34.37 10.79 -11.44
CA ALA A 44 -33.51 11.93 -11.73
C ALA A 44 -33.40 12.25 -13.23
N VAL A 45 -33.31 11.22 -14.07
CA VAL A 45 -33.15 11.35 -15.53
C VAL A 45 -34.18 10.46 -16.22
N LYS A 46 -34.91 11.02 -17.20
CA LYS A 46 -35.87 10.26 -17.99
C LYS A 46 -35.55 10.41 -19.47
N LEU A 47 -35.49 9.28 -20.18
CA LEU A 47 -35.37 9.24 -21.64
C LEU A 47 -36.75 9.30 -22.30
N PHE A 48 -36.82 10.03 -23.40
CA PHE A 48 -38.01 10.21 -24.26
C PHE A 48 -37.72 9.62 -25.65
N PRO A 49 -38.74 9.35 -26.49
CA PRO A 49 -38.50 8.95 -27.87
C PRO A 49 -37.51 9.86 -28.59
N ASP A 50 -36.66 9.28 -29.43
CA ASP A 50 -35.63 9.99 -30.21
C ASP A 50 -34.63 10.78 -29.35
N THR A 51 -34.43 10.37 -28.09
CA THR A 51 -33.40 10.96 -27.21
C THR A 51 -32.17 10.10 -27.10
N ARG A 52 -31.03 10.77 -27.02
CA ARG A 52 -29.73 10.19 -26.74
C ARG A 52 -29.06 10.94 -25.59
N ILE A 53 -28.45 10.19 -24.69
CA ILE A 53 -27.64 10.72 -23.59
C ILE A 53 -26.30 10.03 -23.64
N TYR A 54 -25.24 10.83 -23.71
CA TYR A 54 -23.88 10.36 -23.52
C TYR A 54 -23.48 10.51 -22.06
N GLY A 55 -22.51 9.74 -21.59
CA GLY A 55 -21.95 9.98 -20.28
C GLY A 55 -20.58 9.39 -20.07
N MET A 56 -19.92 9.88 -19.03
CA MET A 56 -18.59 9.48 -18.61
C MET A 56 -18.60 9.21 -17.11
N ARG A 57 -18.16 8.02 -16.71
CA ARG A 57 -18.14 7.54 -15.33
C ARG A 57 -16.72 7.23 -14.89
N ILE A 58 -16.40 7.53 -13.63
CA ILE A 58 -15.25 6.94 -12.96
C ILE A 58 -15.70 6.03 -11.82
N GLU A 59 -15.01 4.92 -11.62
CA GLU A 59 -15.15 4.11 -10.41
C GLU A 59 -13.84 3.43 -10.02
N SER A 60 -13.70 3.10 -8.73
CA SER A 60 -12.57 2.30 -8.24
C SER A 60 -13.03 0.85 -8.07
N VAL A 61 -12.29 -0.09 -8.66
CA VAL A 61 -12.53 -1.53 -8.48
C VAL A 61 -11.21 -2.19 -8.05
N GLY A 62 -11.11 -2.50 -6.76
CA GLY A 62 -9.86 -3.00 -6.17
C GLY A 62 -8.77 -1.92 -6.20
N SER A 63 -7.61 -2.24 -6.77
CA SER A 63 -6.50 -1.30 -6.96
C SER A 63 -6.56 -0.53 -8.28
N SER A 64 -7.51 -0.86 -9.16
CA SER A 64 -7.65 -0.23 -10.47
C SER A 64 -8.77 0.82 -10.44
N TYR A 65 -8.66 1.81 -11.32
CA TYR A 65 -9.74 2.73 -11.64
C TYR A 65 -10.29 2.40 -13.03
N LEU A 66 -11.60 2.56 -13.17
CA LEU A 66 -12.31 2.34 -14.41
C LEU A 66 -12.88 3.66 -14.90
N ILE A 67 -12.66 3.94 -16.18
CA ILE A 67 -13.30 5.06 -16.87
C ILE A 67 -14.24 4.46 -17.91
N SER A 68 -15.52 4.75 -17.77
CA SER A 68 -16.56 4.22 -18.64
C SER A 68 -17.19 5.34 -19.44
N TYR A 69 -17.30 5.14 -20.74
CA TYR A 69 -18.08 5.98 -21.64
C TYR A 69 -19.36 5.24 -21.96
N VAL A 70 -20.50 5.91 -21.87
CA VAL A 70 -21.81 5.28 -22.01
C VAL A 70 -22.71 6.05 -22.95
N VAL A 71 -23.59 5.32 -23.63
CA VAL A 71 -24.66 5.86 -24.45
C VAL A 71 -25.96 5.23 -24.01
N TYR A 72 -26.98 6.06 -23.87
CA TYR A 72 -28.35 5.64 -23.60
C TYR A 72 -29.27 6.17 -24.70
N THR A 73 -30.16 5.31 -25.19
CA THR A 73 -31.29 5.71 -26.05
C THR A 73 -32.60 5.15 -25.50
N PHE A 74 -33.69 5.80 -25.87
CA PHE A 74 -35.02 5.36 -25.44
C PHE A 74 -35.41 4.05 -26.09
N ALA A 75 -35.87 3.10 -25.27
CA ALA A 75 -36.49 1.87 -25.74
C ALA A 75 -37.48 1.38 -24.68
N LYS A 76 -38.67 0.98 -25.10
CA LYS A 76 -39.71 0.39 -24.24
C LYS A 76 -39.35 -1.03 -23.87
N GLU A 77 -39.61 -1.38 -22.62
CA GLU A 77 -39.69 -2.79 -22.23
C GLU A 77 -40.97 -3.42 -22.82
N GLN A 78 -40.93 -4.73 -23.06
CA GLN A 78 -42.07 -5.43 -23.67
C GLN A 78 -43.33 -5.32 -22.82
N ASN A 79 -44.48 -5.13 -23.48
CA ASN A 79 -45.80 -5.13 -22.85
C ASN A 79 -46.00 -4.09 -21.73
N SER A 80 -45.20 -3.01 -21.72
CA SER A 80 -45.27 -1.97 -20.69
C SER A 80 -45.59 -0.61 -21.29
N GLN A 81 -46.37 0.16 -20.51
CA GLN A 81 -46.62 1.58 -20.77
C GLN A 81 -45.75 2.48 -19.88
N ARG A 82 -44.84 1.88 -19.09
CA ARG A 82 -43.92 2.62 -18.23
C ARG A 82 -42.97 3.45 -19.10
N GLY A 83 -42.92 4.76 -18.86
CA GLY A 83 -41.92 5.64 -19.47
C GLY A 83 -40.58 5.60 -18.75
N GLY A 84 -39.53 6.07 -19.41
CA GLY A 84 -38.17 6.16 -18.84
C GLY A 84 -37.39 4.84 -18.89
N THR A 85 -37.85 3.86 -19.65
CA THR A 85 -37.09 2.66 -20.01
C THR A 85 -36.09 2.99 -21.14
N PHE A 86 -35.03 2.19 -21.23
CA PHE A 86 -33.94 2.47 -22.15
C PHE A 86 -33.17 1.22 -22.55
N ILE A 87 -32.41 1.36 -23.62
CA ILE A 87 -31.32 0.49 -24.02
C ILE A 87 -30.04 1.31 -24.01
N GLY A 88 -28.92 0.69 -23.67
CA GLY A 88 -27.65 1.39 -23.61
C GLY A 88 -26.44 0.49 -23.78
N SER A 89 -25.32 1.14 -24.05
CA SER A 89 -24.02 0.50 -24.21
C SER A 89 -22.93 1.28 -23.50
N SER A 90 -21.83 0.60 -23.21
CA SER A 90 -20.66 1.23 -22.60
C SER A 90 -19.36 0.70 -23.17
N LEU A 91 -18.37 1.57 -23.29
CA LEU A 91 -16.97 1.22 -23.45
C LEU A 91 -16.22 1.56 -22.15
N ILE A 92 -15.68 0.52 -21.51
CA ILE A 92 -15.08 0.61 -20.18
C ILE A 92 -13.58 0.37 -20.32
N PHE A 93 -12.77 1.26 -19.78
CA PHE A 93 -11.32 1.12 -19.74
C PHE A 93 -10.82 0.89 -18.32
N VAL A 94 -9.73 0.14 -18.19
CA VAL A 94 -9.02 -0.16 -16.95
C VAL A 94 -7.70 0.60 -16.94
N ASP A 95 -7.54 1.52 -15.99
CA ASP A 95 -6.33 2.31 -15.73
C ASP A 95 -5.79 3.14 -16.93
N LYS A 96 -6.53 3.19 -18.04
CA LYS A 96 -6.14 3.81 -19.32
C LYS A 96 -7.36 4.40 -20.01
N ILE A 97 -7.17 5.18 -21.07
CA ILE A 97 -8.20 5.57 -22.05
C ILE A 97 -7.58 5.63 -23.45
N ALA A 98 -8.37 5.40 -24.49
CA ALA A 98 -7.96 5.72 -25.87
C ALA A 98 -8.23 7.20 -26.21
N SER A 99 -7.96 7.60 -27.45
CA SER A 99 -8.37 8.93 -27.94
C SER A 99 -9.90 9.06 -27.96
N GLU A 100 -10.40 10.24 -27.63
CA GLU A 100 -11.83 10.52 -27.50
C GLU A 100 -12.55 10.30 -28.84
N SER A 101 -11.90 10.60 -29.96
CA SER A 101 -12.44 10.34 -31.31
C SER A 101 -12.68 8.85 -31.55
N LEU A 102 -11.72 7.99 -31.18
CA LEU A 102 -11.81 6.54 -31.35
C LEU A 102 -12.84 5.93 -30.39
N ILE A 103 -12.90 6.44 -29.16
CA ILE A 103 -13.89 6.05 -28.15
C ILE A 103 -15.30 6.32 -28.68
N ILE A 104 -15.55 7.54 -29.14
CA ILE A 104 -16.87 7.95 -29.63
C ILE A 104 -17.25 7.14 -30.86
N SER A 105 -16.35 7.01 -31.85
CA SER A 105 -16.66 6.24 -33.06
C SER A 105 -16.96 4.77 -32.78
N ALA A 106 -16.18 4.11 -31.92
CA ALA A 106 -16.38 2.71 -31.60
C ALA A 106 -17.63 2.48 -30.75
N LEU A 107 -17.91 3.38 -29.80
CA LEU A 107 -19.09 3.31 -28.95
C LEU A 107 -20.38 3.60 -29.73
N ASP A 108 -20.37 4.61 -30.61
CA ASP A 108 -21.53 4.91 -31.47
C ASP A 108 -21.81 3.76 -32.44
N GLU A 109 -20.79 3.16 -33.08
CA GLU A 109 -20.97 2.01 -33.97
C GLU A 109 -21.53 0.79 -33.22
N PHE A 110 -21.00 0.50 -32.03
CA PHE A 110 -21.50 -0.58 -31.18
C PHE A 110 -22.96 -0.33 -30.76
N HIS A 111 -23.27 0.89 -30.32
CA HIS A 111 -24.61 1.27 -29.86
C HIS A 111 -25.64 1.26 -31.00
N GLN A 112 -25.27 1.76 -32.16
CA GLN A 112 -26.13 1.77 -33.35
C GLN A 112 -26.50 0.34 -33.76
N TYR A 113 -25.51 -0.57 -33.82
CA TYR A 113 -25.80 -1.98 -34.12
C TYR A 113 -26.73 -2.60 -33.07
N LEU A 114 -26.46 -2.33 -31.78
CA LEU A 114 -27.28 -2.80 -30.67
C LEU A 114 -28.74 -2.34 -30.81
N GLU A 115 -28.97 -1.08 -31.15
CA GLU A 115 -30.31 -0.52 -31.34
C GLU A 115 -31.03 -1.14 -32.55
N GLU A 116 -30.37 -1.16 -33.72
CA GLU A 116 -30.95 -1.66 -34.98
C GLU A 116 -31.39 -3.13 -34.92
N HIS A 117 -30.69 -3.97 -34.14
CA HIS A 117 -30.92 -5.42 -34.12
C HIS A 117 -31.73 -5.90 -32.92
N ASN A 118 -31.97 -5.04 -31.92
CA ASN A 118 -32.64 -5.45 -30.68
C ASN A 118 -33.83 -4.58 -30.31
N VAL A 119 -34.10 -3.52 -31.08
CA VAL A 119 -35.25 -2.63 -30.89
C VAL A 119 -36.11 -2.65 -32.16
N THR A 120 -37.42 -2.83 -32.00
CA THR A 120 -38.40 -2.74 -33.09
C THR A 120 -39.56 -1.88 -32.62
N ASP A 121 -39.93 -0.88 -33.43
CA ASP A 121 -40.95 0.12 -33.09
C ASP A 121 -40.74 0.74 -31.70
N GLY A 122 -39.47 1.05 -31.38
CA GLY A 122 -39.06 1.62 -30.11
C GLY A 122 -39.23 0.68 -28.91
N THR A 123 -39.35 -0.64 -29.11
CA THR A 123 -39.50 -1.66 -28.05
C THR A 123 -38.39 -2.70 -28.13
N ILE A 124 -37.81 -3.08 -26.99
CA ILE A 124 -36.78 -4.12 -26.91
C ILE A 124 -37.39 -5.49 -27.25
N THR A 125 -36.82 -6.20 -28.21
CA THR A 125 -37.39 -7.46 -28.76
C THR A 125 -37.02 -8.70 -27.96
N ILE A 126 -36.03 -8.59 -27.06
CA ILE A 126 -35.55 -9.67 -26.20
C ILE A 126 -35.89 -9.40 -24.73
N ASN A 127 -35.69 -10.40 -23.87
CA ASN A 127 -36.05 -10.33 -22.46
C ASN A 127 -34.87 -10.30 -21.48
N HIS A 128 -33.63 -10.33 -21.95
CA HIS A 128 -32.43 -10.28 -21.11
C HIS A 128 -31.23 -9.76 -21.91
N SER A 129 -30.28 -9.08 -21.23
CA SER A 129 -29.15 -8.40 -21.89
C SER A 129 -28.11 -9.34 -22.49
N ASP A 130 -27.98 -10.59 -22.03
CA ASP A 130 -27.06 -11.59 -22.59
C ASP A 130 -27.51 -12.14 -23.95
N LYS A 131 -28.77 -11.89 -24.31
CA LYS A 131 -29.35 -12.24 -25.60
C LYS A 131 -29.27 -11.11 -26.63
N PHE A 132 -28.67 -9.96 -26.28
CA PHE A 132 -28.48 -8.88 -27.24
C PHE A 132 -27.62 -9.35 -28.40
N SER A 133 -28.09 -9.11 -29.62
CA SER A 133 -27.27 -9.17 -30.81
C SER A 133 -26.33 -7.97 -30.81
N VAL A 134 -25.03 -8.23 -30.72
CA VAL A 134 -23.98 -7.20 -30.74
C VAL A 134 -22.96 -7.53 -31.81
N ASN A 135 -22.26 -6.51 -32.30
CA ASN A 135 -21.17 -6.67 -33.25
C ASN A 135 -19.92 -5.91 -32.78
N MET A 136 -18.76 -6.43 -33.15
CA MET A 136 -17.49 -5.78 -32.87
C MET A 136 -17.31 -4.54 -33.76
N PRO A 137 -16.98 -3.37 -33.19
CA PRO A 137 -16.68 -2.17 -33.98
C PRO A 137 -15.50 -2.38 -34.92
N LYS A 138 -15.50 -1.70 -36.08
CA LYS A 138 -14.45 -1.85 -37.11
C LYS A 138 -13.06 -1.54 -36.59
N ASP A 139 -12.95 -0.54 -35.73
CA ASP A 139 -11.70 -0.06 -35.18
C ASP A 139 -11.40 -0.59 -33.77
N TYR A 140 -12.04 -1.70 -33.37
CA TYR A 140 -11.84 -2.35 -32.07
C TYR A 140 -10.35 -2.59 -31.77
N ASP A 141 -9.60 -3.17 -32.71
CA ASP A 141 -8.17 -3.46 -32.51
C ASP A 141 -7.30 -2.21 -32.33
N LYS A 142 -7.74 -1.06 -32.86
CA LYS A 142 -7.03 0.22 -32.71
C LYS A 142 -7.15 0.81 -31.31
N ILE A 143 -8.16 0.41 -30.53
CA ILE A 143 -8.38 0.92 -29.17
C ILE A 143 -7.19 0.61 -28.28
N HIS A 144 -6.69 -0.63 -28.36
CA HIS A 144 -5.53 -1.05 -27.56
C HIS A 144 -4.27 -0.27 -27.94
N LEU A 145 -4.03 -0.06 -29.23
CA LEU A 145 -2.84 0.62 -29.76
C LEU A 145 -2.76 2.10 -29.37
N ASN A 146 -3.90 2.71 -29.04
CA ASN A 146 -3.99 4.13 -28.68
C ASN A 146 -4.33 4.35 -27.19
N ALA A 147 -4.28 3.31 -26.37
CA ALA A 147 -4.57 3.42 -24.94
C ALA A 147 -3.40 4.08 -24.18
N ARG A 148 -3.68 5.22 -23.54
CA ARG A 148 -2.76 5.98 -22.68
C ARG A 148 -3.18 5.91 -21.22
N GLU A 149 -2.23 6.00 -20.32
CA GLU A 149 -2.51 6.21 -18.90
C GLU A 149 -3.09 7.61 -18.69
N VAL A 150 -3.93 7.77 -17.67
CA VAL A 150 -4.51 9.06 -17.33
C VAL A 150 -3.87 9.56 -16.04
N GLU A 151 -3.14 10.66 -16.15
CA GLU A 151 -2.45 11.29 -15.02
C GLU A 151 -3.42 12.08 -14.14
N GLY A 152 -3.15 12.14 -12.83
CA GLY A 152 -3.85 13.05 -11.91
C GLY A 152 -5.27 12.65 -11.50
N LEU A 153 -5.73 11.44 -11.84
CA LEU A 153 -6.99 10.91 -11.32
C LEU A 153 -6.82 10.41 -9.89
N THR A 154 -7.38 11.16 -8.96
CA THR A 154 -7.74 10.63 -7.65
C THR A 154 -9.18 10.17 -7.72
N THR A 155 -9.46 8.89 -7.49
CA THR A 155 -10.84 8.42 -7.38
C THR A 155 -11.52 9.19 -6.25
N ALA A 156 -12.61 9.88 -6.59
CA ALA A 156 -13.44 10.54 -5.60
C ALA A 156 -13.89 9.50 -4.57
N GLN A 157 -13.92 9.87 -3.28
CA GLN A 157 -14.70 9.11 -2.31
C GLN A 157 -16.16 9.13 -2.81
N SER A 158 -16.65 7.97 -3.26
CA SER A 158 -18.01 7.71 -3.77
C SER A 158 -19.06 8.66 -3.17
N GLY A 159 -19.35 9.75 -3.87
CA GLY A 159 -20.20 10.83 -3.37
C GLY A 159 -21.65 10.75 -3.85
N ASN A 160 -21.93 9.88 -4.84
CA ASN A 160 -23.15 9.95 -5.63
C ASN A 160 -23.35 11.35 -6.23
N ASN A 161 -22.26 11.97 -6.71
CA ASN A 161 -22.28 13.29 -7.33
C ASN A 161 -22.43 13.16 -8.84
N TYR A 162 -23.55 13.67 -9.36
CA TYR A 162 -23.92 13.60 -10.77
C TYR A 162 -24.05 14.99 -11.39
N LEU A 163 -23.47 15.15 -12.57
CA LEU A 163 -23.58 16.36 -13.39
C LEU A 163 -24.30 16.03 -14.69
N MET A 164 -25.27 16.86 -15.07
CA MET A 164 -25.89 16.87 -16.39
C MET A 164 -25.45 18.14 -17.12
N VAL A 165 -24.91 17.99 -18.32
CA VAL A 165 -24.49 19.09 -19.18
C VAL A 165 -25.46 19.15 -20.36
N TYR A 166 -26.24 20.23 -20.41
CA TYR A 166 -27.14 20.52 -21.52
C TYR A 166 -26.37 21.25 -22.63
N THR A 167 -26.07 20.52 -23.72
CA THR A 167 -25.19 20.98 -24.81
C THR A 167 -25.40 20.12 -26.06
N GLU A 168 -25.01 20.62 -27.22
CA GLU A 168 -24.91 19.82 -28.45
C GLU A 168 -23.99 18.61 -28.26
N THR A 169 -24.42 17.46 -28.77
CA THR A 169 -23.73 16.16 -28.62
C THR A 169 -23.14 15.63 -29.93
N GLY A 170 -23.01 16.48 -30.94
CA GLY A 170 -22.33 16.15 -32.18
C GLY A 170 -20.87 15.76 -31.96
N GLN A 171 -20.33 14.88 -32.82
CA GLN A 171 -19.03 14.24 -32.64
C GLN A 171 -17.87 15.19 -32.28
N PRO A 172 -17.64 16.32 -33.00
CA PRO A 172 -16.54 17.23 -32.67
C PRO A 172 -16.69 17.89 -31.29
N GLN A 173 -17.92 18.27 -30.93
CA GLN A 173 -18.24 18.88 -29.64
C GLN A 173 -18.06 17.84 -28.52
N LEU A 174 -18.56 16.63 -28.72
CA LEU A 174 -18.47 15.55 -27.74
C LEU A 174 -17.01 15.13 -27.46
N GLN A 175 -16.14 15.14 -28.49
CA GLN A 175 -14.70 14.92 -28.30
C GLN A 175 -14.09 15.95 -27.34
N SER A 176 -14.40 17.24 -27.55
CA SER A 176 -13.93 18.31 -26.67
C SER A 176 -14.50 18.16 -25.25
N LEU A 177 -15.78 17.85 -25.14
CA LEU A 177 -16.47 17.65 -23.86
C LEU A 177 -15.87 16.50 -23.06
N PHE A 178 -15.67 15.33 -23.67
CA PHE A 178 -15.06 14.17 -23.00
C PHE A 178 -13.62 14.44 -22.58
N SER A 179 -12.82 15.10 -23.42
CA SER A 179 -11.45 15.46 -23.07
C SER A 179 -11.41 16.35 -21.82
N LYS A 180 -12.29 17.35 -21.73
CA LYS A 180 -12.39 18.24 -20.56
C LYS A 180 -13.05 17.59 -19.34
N ALA A 181 -13.97 16.65 -19.56
CA ALA A 181 -14.71 15.98 -18.50
C ALA A 181 -13.82 15.12 -17.60
N VAL A 182 -12.69 14.62 -18.12
CA VAL A 182 -11.67 13.91 -17.34
C VAL A 182 -11.26 14.70 -16.10
N ASP A 183 -11.10 16.03 -16.21
CA ASP A 183 -10.69 16.90 -15.10
C ASP A 183 -11.73 17.02 -13.98
N LEU A 184 -12.99 16.70 -14.31
CA LEU A 184 -14.13 16.74 -13.40
C LEU A 184 -14.46 15.38 -12.78
N LEU A 185 -13.89 14.28 -13.28
CA LEU A 185 -14.12 12.95 -12.72
C LEU A 185 -13.59 12.80 -11.28
N SER A 186 -12.70 13.67 -10.82
CA SER A 186 -12.31 13.73 -9.41
C SER A 186 -13.41 14.30 -8.49
N SER A 187 -14.39 15.01 -9.06
CA SER A 187 -15.44 15.74 -8.32
C SER A 187 -16.83 15.12 -8.53
N TYR A 188 -17.05 14.51 -9.69
CA TYR A 188 -18.30 13.88 -10.08
C TYR A 188 -18.06 12.40 -10.43
N ASP A 189 -18.88 11.51 -9.88
CA ASP A 189 -18.80 10.09 -10.18
C ASP A 189 -19.23 9.80 -11.63
N MET A 190 -20.16 10.61 -12.14
CA MET A 190 -20.77 10.45 -13.46
C MET A 190 -21.22 11.79 -14.02
N ILE A 191 -20.82 12.06 -15.26
CA ILE A 191 -21.17 13.27 -16.01
C ILE A 191 -21.96 12.83 -17.25
N TYR A 192 -23.16 13.37 -17.40
CA TYR A 192 -24.05 13.12 -18.53
C TYR A 192 -24.06 14.32 -19.48
N PHE A 193 -24.23 14.07 -20.77
CA PHE A 193 -24.36 15.07 -21.82
C PHE A 193 -25.62 14.80 -22.63
N THR A 194 -26.44 15.83 -22.80
CA THR A 194 -27.65 15.73 -23.63
C THR A 194 -27.93 17.04 -24.34
N GLU A 195 -28.33 16.94 -25.60
CA GLU A 195 -28.85 18.06 -26.39
C GLU A 195 -30.38 18.14 -26.34
N ASN A 196 -31.04 17.12 -25.78
CA ASN A 196 -32.49 17.05 -25.77
C ASN A 196 -33.08 17.94 -24.67
N ARG A 197 -33.95 18.87 -25.08
CA ARG A 197 -34.59 19.83 -24.18
C ARG A 197 -35.46 19.15 -23.12
N GLU A 198 -36.24 18.14 -23.49
CA GLU A 198 -37.16 17.46 -22.56
C GLU A 198 -36.40 16.74 -21.44
N VAL A 199 -35.27 16.10 -21.78
CA VAL A 199 -34.36 15.50 -20.80
C VAL A 199 -33.82 16.58 -19.87
N GLY A 200 -33.30 17.68 -20.42
CA GLY A 200 -32.76 18.79 -19.63
C GLY A 200 -33.78 19.41 -18.67
N GLU A 201 -34.98 19.72 -19.16
CA GLU A 201 -36.09 20.26 -18.37
C GLU A 201 -36.51 19.27 -17.27
N PHE A 202 -36.59 17.97 -17.56
CA PHE A 202 -36.92 16.96 -16.56
C PHE A 202 -35.88 16.92 -15.44
N VAL A 203 -34.60 16.88 -15.77
CA VAL A 203 -33.51 16.87 -14.78
C VAL A 203 -33.54 18.14 -13.92
N GLN A 204 -33.75 19.29 -14.55
CA GLN A 204 -33.87 20.58 -13.86
C GLN A 204 -35.05 20.60 -12.88
N GLN A 205 -36.23 20.10 -13.32
CA GLN A 205 -37.43 20.03 -12.48
C GLN A 205 -37.26 19.10 -11.28
N LYS A 206 -36.53 18.00 -11.46
CA LYS A 206 -36.27 17.04 -10.37
C LYS A 206 -35.26 17.57 -9.36
N GLY A 207 -34.26 18.32 -9.81
CA GLY A 207 -33.24 18.92 -8.93
C GLY A 207 -32.36 17.90 -8.19
N ILE A 208 -32.40 16.63 -8.58
CA ILE A 208 -31.57 15.56 -7.98
C ILE A 208 -30.15 15.63 -8.52
N PHE A 209 -30.01 15.84 -9.84
CA PHE A 209 -28.71 16.06 -10.48
C PHE A 209 -28.50 17.55 -10.70
N LYS A 210 -27.24 17.98 -10.57
CA LYS A 210 -26.87 19.34 -10.96
C LYS A 210 -26.90 19.42 -12.48
N ILE A 211 -27.62 20.39 -13.03
CA ILE A 211 -27.66 20.64 -14.48
C ILE A 211 -27.00 21.99 -14.80
N VAL A 212 -26.18 22.01 -15.84
CA VAL A 212 -25.48 23.20 -16.33
C VAL A 212 -25.53 23.27 -17.85
N ASP A 213 -25.41 24.48 -18.40
CA ASP A 213 -25.11 24.69 -19.82
C ASP A 213 -23.61 24.55 -20.09
N LEU A 214 -23.19 24.74 -21.35
CA LEU A 214 -21.78 24.71 -21.73
C LEU A 214 -20.93 25.72 -20.93
N ASN A 215 -21.42 26.94 -20.71
CA ASN A 215 -20.68 27.93 -19.91
C ASN A 215 -20.56 27.50 -18.45
N GLY A 216 -21.61 26.89 -17.89
CA GLY A 216 -21.58 26.31 -16.55
C GLY A 216 -20.61 25.15 -16.43
N PHE A 217 -20.50 24.31 -17.47
CA PHE A 217 -19.50 23.26 -17.54
C PHE A 217 -18.06 23.81 -17.48
N GLU A 218 -17.76 24.85 -18.27
CA GLU A 218 -16.44 25.52 -18.20
C GLU A 218 -16.17 26.14 -16.81
N ARG A 219 -17.19 26.71 -16.15
CA ARG A 219 -17.05 27.21 -14.77
C ARG A 219 -16.73 26.09 -13.77
N GLU A 220 -17.34 24.91 -13.92
CA GLU A 220 -17.01 23.76 -13.06
C GLU A 220 -15.56 23.31 -13.28
N ILE A 221 -15.08 23.29 -14.53
CA ILE A 221 -13.69 22.95 -14.85
C ILE A 221 -12.73 23.95 -14.20
N GLN A 222 -13.02 25.25 -14.33
CA GLN A 222 -12.22 26.30 -13.73
C GLN A 222 -12.19 26.17 -12.20
N LYS A 223 -13.35 25.93 -11.58
CA LYS A 223 -13.46 25.69 -10.14
C LYS A 223 -12.63 24.48 -9.69
N SER A 224 -12.68 23.37 -10.44
CA SER A 224 -11.86 22.17 -10.16
C SER A 224 -10.36 22.50 -10.21
N HIS A 225 -9.91 23.27 -11.20
CA HIS A 225 -8.52 23.72 -11.30
C HIS A 225 -8.10 24.62 -10.14
N GLU A 226 -8.96 25.54 -9.71
CA GLU A 226 -8.72 26.42 -8.56
C GLU A 226 -8.61 25.62 -7.26
N GLU A 227 -9.49 24.64 -7.05
CA GLU A 227 -9.45 23.75 -5.89
C GLU A 227 -8.17 22.91 -5.86
N LYS A 228 -7.78 22.30 -6.99
CA LYS A 228 -6.50 21.56 -7.13
C LYS A 228 -5.30 22.46 -6.84
N SER A 229 -5.28 23.67 -7.41
CA SER A 229 -4.20 24.65 -7.20
C SER A 229 -4.11 25.09 -5.73
N ARG A 230 -5.27 25.29 -5.08
CA ARG A 230 -5.32 25.62 -3.65
C ARG A 230 -4.75 24.50 -2.80
N LEU A 231 -5.11 23.25 -3.06
CA LEU A 231 -4.57 22.08 -2.34
C LEU A 231 -3.06 21.95 -2.50
N VAL A 232 -2.55 22.14 -3.72
CA VAL A 232 -1.10 22.15 -4.00
C VAL A 232 -0.41 23.25 -3.21
N ASN A 233 -0.92 24.47 -3.24
CA ASN A 233 -0.34 25.61 -2.51
C ASN A 233 -0.38 25.40 -0.99
N THR A 234 -1.44 24.80 -0.45
CA THR A 234 -1.52 24.44 0.97
C THR A 234 -0.46 23.40 1.33
N CYS A 235 -0.29 22.35 0.53
CA CYS A 235 0.74 21.33 0.75
C CYS A 235 2.16 21.93 0.68
N ILE A 236 2.43 22.80 -0.31
CA ILE A 236 3.70 23.52 -0.41
C ILE A 236 3.96 24.35 0.85
N HIS A 237 2.98 25.14 1.28
CA HIS A 237 3.10 25.96 2.49
C HIS A 237 3.40 25.12 3.73
N ASP A 238 2.74 23.98 3.90
CA ASP A 238 2.95 23.09 5.04
C ASP A 238 4.35 22.48 5.03
N LEU A 239 4.84 22.05 3.88
CA LEU A 239 6.21 21.56 3.69
C LEU A 239 7.26 22.66 3.93
N GLU A 240 7.00 23.89 3.48
CA GLU A 240 7.89 25.03 3.75
C GLU A 240 7.95 25.36 5.25
N LYS A 241 6.81 25.33 5.93
CA LYS A 241 6.74 25.51 7.39
C LYS A 241 7.51 24.42 8.14
N GLU A 242 7.35 23.16 7.74
CA GLU A 242 8.10 22.04 8.32
C GLU A 242 9.62 22.21 8.11
N LYS A 243 10.03 22.62 6.92
CA LYS A 243 11.43 22.91 6.60
C LYS A 243 12.01 24.02 7.49
N GLU A 244 11.27 25.09 7.75
CA GLU A 244 11.72 26.16 8.65
C GLU A 244 11.80 25.69 10.11
N ASN A 245 10.81 24.93 10.59
CA ASN A 245 10.86 24.34 11.94
C ASN A 245 12.10 23.45 12.12
N LEU A 246 12.43 22.62 11.12
CA LEU A 246 13.62 21.76 11.15
C LEU A 246 14.93 22.56 11.24
N LYS A 247 15.00 23.75 10.62
CA LYS A 247 16.18 24.63 10.74
C LYS A 247 16.30 25.20 12.16
N GLU A 248 15.17 25.61 12.76
CA GLU A 248 15.14 26.14 14.12
C GLU A 248 15.49 25.07 15.15
N ASP A 249 14.95 23.86 14.99
CA ASP A 249 15.27 22.70 15.83
C ASP A 249 16.76 22.37 15.75
N ARG A 250 17.31 22.30 14.52
CA ARG A 250 18.75 22.08 14.31
C ARG A 250 19.59 23.13 15.03
N LYS A 251 19.24 24.41 14.90
CA LYS A 251 19.96 25.50 15.56
C LYS A 251 19.92 25.34 17.08
N THR A 252 18.74 25.08 17.63
CA THR A 252 18.54 24.89 19.08
C THR A 252 19.36 23.72 19.62
N ILE A 253 19.41 22.61 18.88
CA ILE A 253 20.22 21.44 19.26
C ILE A 253 21.71 21.78 19.26
N ILE A 254 22.20 22.45 18.21
CA ILE A 254 23.61 22.86 18.10
C ILE A 254 23.98 23.82 19.23
N ASP A 255 23.19 24.87 19.46
CA ASP A 255 23.45 25.85 20.53
C ASP A 255 23.49 25.19 21.92
N ASN A 256 22.64 24.19 22.17
CA ASN A 256 22.65 23.44 23.42
C ASN A 256 23.89 22.55 23.56
N LEU A 257 24.32 21.89 22.48
CA LEU A 257 25.54 21.08 22.47
C LEU A 257 26.78 21.95 22.67
N GLU A 258 26.88 23.10 22.00
CA GLU A 258 27.97 24.05 22.18
C GLU A 258 28.07 24.55 23.63
N LYS A 259 26.93 24.88 24.25
CA LYS A 259 26.89 25.26 25.68
C LYS A 259 27.37 24.13 26.59
N GLN A 260 26.99 22.88 26.29
CA GLN A 260 27.45 21.72 27.05
C GLN A 260 28.96 21.48 26.89
N ILE A 261 29.47 21.61 25.67
CA ILE A 261 30.90 21.49 25.38
C ILE A 261 31.68 22.56 26.15
N ALA A 262 31.27 23.83 26.06
CA ALA A 262 31.92 24.94 26.78
C ALA A 262 31.91 24.74 28.31
N HIS A 263 30.81 24.21 28.87
CA HIS A 263 30.74 23.87 30.30
C HIS A 263 31.73 22.75 30.68
N ASN A 264 31.82 21.72 29.85
CA ASN A 264 32.73 20.58 30.08
C ASN A 264 34.20 21.00 29.94
N GLU A 265 34.54 21.83 28.96
CA GLU A 265 35.88 22.38 28.78
C GLU A 265 36.31 23.21 30.00
N ARG A 266 35.42 24.04 30.52
CA ARG A 266 35.68 24.83 31.73
C ARG A 266 35.97 23.92 32.94
N LYS A 267 35.14 22.89 33.15
CA LYS A 267 35.37 21.89 34.22
C LYS A 267 36.66 21.13 34.03
N HIS A 268 37.02 20.77 32.79
CA HIS A 268 38.28 20.09 32.50
C HIS A 268 39.47 20.96 32.92
N LYS A 269 39.45 22.26 32.57
CA LYS A 269 40.50 23.20 32.97
C LYS A 269 40.60 23.37 34.49
N GLU A 270 39.48 23.47 35.18
CA GLU A 270 39.45 23.52 36.66
C GLU A 270 40.02 22.24 37.29
N ASN A 271 39.71 21.07 36.72
CA ASN A 271 40.25 19.79 37.18
C ASN A 271 41.75 19.70 36.94
N GLU A 272 42.24 20.14 35.78
CA GLU A 272 43.66 20.18 35.44
C GLU A 272 44.44 21.06 36.43
N GLN A 273 43.89 22.22 36.78
CA GLN A 273 44.46 23.08 37.82
C GLN A 273 44.56 22.36 39.18
N LYS A 274 43.47 21.72 39.64
CA LYS A 274 43.45 20.96 40.91
C LYS A 274 44.45 19.82 40.91
N ILE A 275 44.62 19.11 39.78
CA ILE A 275 45.62 18.05 39.64
C ILE A 275 47.03 18.63 39.79
N SER A 276 47.30 19.80 39.19
CA SER A 276 48.60 20.47 39.30
C SER A 276 48.90 20.90 40.75
N GLU A 277 47.92 21.50 41.43
CA GLU A 277 48.04 21.89 42.84
C GLU A 277 48.30 20.66 43.74
N SER A 278 47.58 19.56 43.50
CA SER A 278 47.77 18.29 44.23
C SER A 278 49.16 17.70 44.02
N LYS A 279 49.70 17.75 42.79
CA LYS A 279 51.07 17.30 42.49
C LYS A 279 52.11 18.17 43.21
N GLY A 280 51.89 19.48 43.28
CA GLY A 280 52.72 20.40 44.07
C GLY A 280 52.72 20.02 45.55
N GLY A 281 51.54 19.82 46.15
CA GLY A 281 51.41 19.41 47.55
C GLY A 281 52.10 18.07 47.87
N ILE A 282 52.07 17.10 46.96
CA ILE A 282 52.83 15.84 47.12
C ILE A 282 54.33 16.10 47.18
N LYS A 283 54.84 16.99 46.32
CA LYS A 283 56.26 17.35 46.30
C LYS A 283 56.66 18.01 47.63
N ASP A 284 55.84 18.95 48.12
CA ASP A 284 56.08 19.63 49.39
C ASP A 284 56.08 18.64 50.58
N ILE A 285 55.17 17.65 50.56
CA ILE A 285 55.15 16.57 51.55
C ILE A 285 56.47 15.78 51.50
N HIS A 286 56.92 15.34 50.32
CA HIS A 286 58.19 14.64 50.19
C HIS A 286 59.37 15.44 50.74
N GLU A 287 59.46 16.72 50.38
CA GLU A 287 60.53 17.61 50.85
C GLU A 287 60.51 17.75 52.39
N GLU A 288 59.34 17.85 53.03
CA GLU A 288 59.24 17.91 54.50
C GLU A 288 59.61 16.59 55.19
N PHE A 289 59.27 15.44 54.59
CA PHE A 289 59.70 14.12 55.09
C PHE A 289 61.21 13.96 55.00
N ASP A 290 61.83 14.34 53.87
CA ASP A 290 63.28 14.27 53.67
C ASP A 290 64.02 15.20 54.64
N GLN A 291 63.51 16.44 54.82
CA GLN A 291 64.07 17.39 55.79
C GLN A 291 63.97 16.87 57.23
N TYR A 292 62.86 16.22 57.60
CA TYR A 292 62.70 15.66 58.93
C TYR A 292 63.60 14.44 59.15
N ALA A 293 63.77 13.56 58.15
CA ALA A 293 64.70 12.46 58.18
C ALA A 293 66.15 12.94 58.40
N ALA A 294 66.59 13.96 57.66
CA ALA A 294 67.91 14.57 57.84
C ALA A 294 68.09 15.16 59.26
N LYS A 295 67.03 15.77 59.84
CA LYS A 295 67.07 16.22 61.24
C LYS A 295 67.23 15.06 62.22
N ILE A 296 66.60 13.91 61.97
CA ILE A 296 66.78 12.70 62.77
C ILE A 296 68.23 12.20 62.66
N ASP A 297 68.80 12.13 61.46
CA ASP A 297 70.19 11.68 61.26
C ASP A 297 71.20 12.58 61.98
N ASN A 298 70.96 13.89 61.97
CA ASN A 298 71.76 14.86 62.72
C ASN A 298 71.66 14.64 64.24
N LEU A 299 70.45 14.35 64.76
CA LEU A 299 70.24 14.04 66.18
C LEU A 299 70.90 12.72 66.58
N ILE A 300 70.86 11.70 65.72
CA ILE A 300 71.55 10.41 65.92
C ILE A 300 73.07 10.64 65.99
N SER A 301 73.61 11.44 65.07
CA SER A 301 75.04 11.77 65.03
C SER A 301 75.50 12.56 66.26
N ALA A 302 74.67 13.50 66.73
CA ALA A 302 74.91 14.23 67.98
C ALA A 302 74.86 13.31 69.22
N LEU A 303 73.98 12.31 69.22
CA LEU A 303 73.87 11.34 70.32
C LEU A 303 75.10 10.42 70.39
N LYS A 304 75.59 9.97 69.23
CA LYS A 304 76.80 9.14 69.12
C LYS A 304 78.08 9.85 69.57
N SER A 305 78.11 11.18 69.53
CA SER A 305 79.30 11.99 69.87
C SER A 305 79.34 12.49 71.31
N ASP A 306 78.22 13.00 71.86
CA ASP A 306 78.19 13.62 73.21
C ASP A 306 77.51 12.73 74.28
N GLY A 307 76.81 11.66 73.90
CA GLY A 307 76.19 10.67 74.81
C GLY A 307 75.04 11.19 75.69
N LYS A 308 74.69 12.49 75.61
CA LYS A 308 73.65 13.13 76.43
C LYS A 308 72.25 12.93 75.83
N VAL A 309 71.47 12.03 76.44
CA VAL A 309 70.16 11.60 75.94
C VAL A 309 69.07 12.67 76.08
N GLU A 310 68.96 13.31 77.24
CA GLU A 310 67.87 14.25 77.54
C GLU A 310 67.78 15.51 76.64
N PRO A 311 68.87 16.23 76.34
CA PRO A 311 68.78 17.40 75.44
C PRO A 311 68.40 17.02 74.01
N ILE A 312 68.81 15.83 73.55
CA ILE A 312 68.48 15.32 72.22
C ILE A 312 67.01 14.88 72.16
N ARG A 313 66.50 14.27 73.23
CA ARG A 313 65.09 13.91 73.37
C ARG A 313 64.17 15.13 73.26
N LYS A 314 64.53 16.25 73.89
CA LYS A 314 63.77 17.51 73.80
C LYS A 314 63.76 18.06 72.37
N LYS A 315 64.91 18.10 71.68
CA LYS A 315 65.02 18.57 70.29
C LYS A 315 64.27 17.68 69.29
N HIS A 316 64.26 16.37 69.52
CA HIS A 316 63.45 15.44 68.71
C HIS A 316 61.96 15.73 68.87
N LEU A 317 61.48 15.93 70.11
CA LEU A 317 60.07 16.22 70.38
C LEU A 317 59.61 17.52 69.68
N GLU A 318 60.45 18.55 69.71
CA GLU A 318 60.19 19.82 69.04
C GLU A 318 60.19 19.68 67.51
N SER A 319 61.18 18.98 66.96
CA SER A 319 61.25 18.71 65.51
C SER A 319 60.05 17.89 65.04
N ARG A 320 59.61 16.91 65.84
CA ARG A 320 58.43 16.08 65.56
C ARG A 320 57.15 16.91 65.55
N LYS A 321 57.01 17.86 66.47
CA LYS A 321 55.85 18.76 66.54
C LYS A 321 55.79 19.65 65.29
N ILE A 322 56.91 20.29 64.94
CA ILE A 322 57.00 21.15 63.75
C ILE A 322 56.66 20.36 62.47
N PHE A 323 57.21 19.14 62.34
CA PHE A 323 56.89 18.25 61.22
C PHE A 323 55.41 17.89 61.17
N ALA A 324 54.82 17.48 62.30
CA ALA A 324 53.41 17.11 62.37
C ALA A 324 52.47 18.28 62.01
N ASP A 325 52.80 19.50 62.45
CA ASP A 325 52.02 20.71 62.13
C ASP A 325 52.10 21.05 60.64
N LYS A 326 53.29 20.95 60.03
CA LYS A 326 53.48 21.19 58.59
C LYS A 326 52.78 20.15 57.71
N ILE A 327 52.92 18.86 58.02
CA ILE A 327 52.24 17.79 57.27
C ILE A 327 50.73 17.92 57.36
N ARG A 328 50.19 18.34 58.51
CA ARG A 328 48.75 18.56 58.67
C ARG A 328 48.22 19.68 57.77
N LEU A 329 48.99 20.74 57.55
CA LEU A 329 48.62 21.83 56.64
C LEU A 329 48.68 21.39 55.17
N SER A 330 49.61 20.51 54.80
CA SER A 330 49.78 20.04 53.41
C SER A 330 48.88 18.85 53.03
N ARG A 331 48.14 18.26 53.98
CA ARG A 331 47.33 17.04 53.74
C ARG A 331 45.97 17.30 53.10
N ASP A 332 45.51 18.55 53.03
CA ASP A 332 44.18 18.88 52.52
C ASP A 332 44.17 18.92 50.97
N ILE A 333 44.35 17.75 50.37
CA ILE A 333 44.22 17.56 48.93
C ILE A 333 42.74 17.35 48.64
N GLY A 334 42.06 18.44 48.25
CA GLY A 334 40.63 18.41 47.94
C GLY A 334 40.28 17.36 46.88
N SER A 335 39.21 16.60 47.08
CA SER A 335 38.78 15.58 46.11
C SER A 335 38.31 16.22 44.81
N ILE A 336 38.74 15.67 43.67
CA ILE A 336 38.18 16.04 42.37
C ILE A 336 36.75 15.50 42.33
N GLY A 337 35.78 16.40 42.13
CA GLY A 337 34.39 16.01 41.93
C GLY A 337 34.30 15.12 40.69
N SER A 338 33.74 13.92 40.84
CA SER A 338 33.41 13.05 39.71
C SER A 338 32.57 13.82 38.69
N MET A 339 32.77 13.56 37.39
CA MET A 339 31.74 13.86 36.39
C MET A 339 30.54 12.95 36.63
N GLY A 340 29.87 13.14 37.77
CA GLY A 340 28.61 12.52 38.07
C GLY A 340 27.61 13.07 37.08
N SER A 341 27.09 12.18 36.23
CA SER A 341 25.90 12.39 35.44
C SER A 341 24.81 12.93 36.35
N THR A 342 24.63 14.25 36.36
CA THR A 342 23.48 14.89 37.00
C THR A 342 22.31 14.77 36.03
N TYR A 343 21.88 13.53 35.78
CA TYR A 343 20.49 13.24 35.48
C TYR A 343 19.83 12.90 36.82
N SER A 344 19.69 13.89 37.70
CA SER A 344 18.69 13.81 38.75
C SER A 344 17.33 14.01 38.08
N LEU A 345 16.65 12.89 37.80
CA LEU A 345 15.20 12.89 37.68
C LEU A 345 14.63 13.49 38.96
N ASN A 346 14.06 14.69 38.87
CA ASN A 346 12.88 15.11 39.63
C ASN A 346 12.15 16.22 38.86
N GLN A 347 11.14 15.75 38.12
CA GLN A 347 9.84 16.34 37.74
C GLN A 347 9.65 17.87 37.56
N SER A 348 8.85 18.14 36.51
CA SER A 348 8.03 19.33 36.24
C SER A 348 8.67 20.51 35.47
N GLY A 349 8.86 20.29 34.18
CA GLY A 349 8.87 21.31 33.13
C GLY A 349 8.48 20.63 31.81
N PRO A 350 7.64 21.23 30.95
CA PRO A 350 7.18 20.55 29.74
C PRO A 350 8.38 20.34 28.83
N LYS A 351 8.69 19.08 28.54
CA LYS A 351 9.62 18.73 27.46
C LYS A 351 9.12 19.43 26.19
N PRO A 352 9.96 20.14 25.42
CA PRO A 352 9.60 20.43 24.05
C PRO A 352 9.39 19.06 23.38
N LYS A 353 8.17 18.83 22.90
CA LYS A 353 7.84 17.65 22.10
C LYS A 353 8.71 17.70 20.85
N LEU A 354 9.79 16.93 20.87
CA LEU A 354 10.52 16.58 19.66
C LEU A 354 9.51 15.92 18.72
N GLY A 355 9.47 16.41 17.49
CA GLY A 355 8.46 16.12 16.47
C GLY A 355 7.97 14.68 16.45
N ASN A 356 6.65 14.58 16.33
CA ASN A 356 5.89 13.36 16.18
C ASN A 356 6.51 12.49 15.09
N SER A 357 6.89 11.27 15.46
CA SER A 357 7.04 10.17 14.51
C SER A 357 5.70 9.99 13.78
N LEU A 358 5.77 9.72 12.48
CA LEU A 358 4.67 9.42 11.56
C LEU A 358 3.76 8.26 12.05
N GLU A 359 4.15 7.54 13.11
CA GLU A 359 3.47 6.37 13.65
C GLU A 359 2.36 6.69 14.68
N ASP A 360 2.26 7.94 15.18
CA ASP A 360 1.34 8.30 16.27
C ASP A 360 -0.07 8.75 15.82
N PHE A 361 -0.37 8.75 14.53
CA PHE A 361 -1.68 9.19 14.03
C PHE A 361 -2.80 8.14 14.13
N ASN A 362 -2.54 6.90 14.59
CA ASN A 362 -3.54 5.84 14.48
C ASN A 362 -3.72 4.87 15.68
N ARG A 363 -3.30 5.19 16.91
CA ARG A 363 -3.62 4.32 18.06
C ARG A 363 -4.15 5.06 19.28
N GLY A 364 -5.46 4.93 19.47
CA GLY A 364 -6.13 5.16 20.74
C GLY A 364 -5.61 4.21 21.83
N ASN A 365 -5.38 4.80 23.00
CA ASN A 365 -5.29 4.24 24.35
C ASN A 365 -5.22 2.71 24.50
N SER A 366 -4.03 2.20 24.83
CA SER A 366 -3.90 1.14 25.83
C SER A 366 -2.47 1.11 26.37
N HIS A 367 -2.31 1.43 27.66
CA HIS A 367 -1.07 1.30 28.39
C HIS A 367 -0.76 -0.18 28.67
N GLY A 368 0.43 -0.63 28.28
CA GLY A 368 0.99 -1.90 28.72
C GLY A 368 2.51 -1.90 28.62
N ASN A 369 3.17 -1.94 29.77
CA ASN A 369 4.62 -2.14 29.92
C ASN A 369 5.11 -3.29 29.04
N LYS A 370 6.14 -3.05 28.21
CA LYS A 370 6.92 -4.12 27.59
C LYS A 370 8.41 -3.83 27.65
N GLU A 371 9.10 -4.79 28.24
CA GLU A 371 10.55 -4.95 28.33
C GLU A 371 11.23 -4.89 26.95
N SER A 372 12.46 -4.39 26.93
CA SER A 372 13.28 -4.25 25.74
C SER A 372 13.65 -5.61 25.14
N ARG A 373 12.87 -6.08 24.18
CA ARG A 373 13.34 -7.10 23.24
C ARG A 373 14.06 -6.40 22.10
N LEU A 374 15.23 -6.92 21.73
CA LEU A 374 15.97 -6.52 20.53
C LEU A 374 15.00 -6.43 19.35
N ASN A 375 14.87 -5.23 18.79
CA ASN A 375 13.96 -4.96 17.67
C ASN A 375 14.45 -5.69 16.43
N GLY A 376 14.02 -6.94 16.26
CA GLY A 376 14.30 -7.76 15.08
C GLY A 376 13.89 -7.05 13.77
N TYR A 377 12.91 -6.15 13.84
CA TYR A 377 12.55 -5.27 12.74
C TYR A 377 13.69 -4.32 12.31
N LYS A 378 14.44 -3.76 13.25
CA LYS A 378 15.61 -2.93 12.91
C LYS A 378 16.69 -3.77 12.25
N ILE A 379 16.92 -4.99 12.74
CA ILE A 379 17.90 -5.90 12.14
C ILE A 379 17.48 -6.30 10.72
N ALA A 380 16.20 -6.65 10.52
CA ALA A 380 15.64 -6.99 9.21
C ALA A 380 15.69 -5.80 8.23
N PHE A 381 15.42 -4.59 8.70
CA PHE A 381 15.51 -3.37 7.91
C PHE A 381 16.96 -3.10 7.47
N TRP A 382 17.92 -3.15 8.39
CA TRP A 382 19.33 -2.96 8.05
C TRP A 382 19.88 -4.08 7.16
N SER A 383 19.42 -5.32 7.31
CA SER A 383 19.81 -6.41 6.42
C SER A 383 19.25 -6.27 5.02
N LEU A 384 18.00 -5.80 4.88
CA LEU A 384 17.37 -5.57 3.57
C LEU A 384 18.00 -4.36 2.86
N LEU A 385 18.34 -3.31 3.62
CA LEU A 385 19.07 -2.16 3.10
C LEU A 385 20.47 -2.54 2.62
N LEU A 386 21.16 -3.41 3.36
CA LEU A 386 22.47 -3.91 2.93
C LEU A 386 22.33 -4.73 1.64
N LEU A 387 21.36 -5.64 1.56
CA LEU A 387 21.15 -6.53 0.41
C LEU A 387 20.76 -5.78 -0.87
N THR A 388 19.98 -4.71 -0.74
CA THR A 388 19.64 -3.82 -1.86
C THR A 388 20.85 -3.01 -2.33
N LEU A 389 21.68 -2.50 -1.42
CA LEU A 389 22.94 -1.83 -1.79
C LEU A 389 23.91 -2.78 -2.50
N THR A 390 24.05 -4.03 -2.05
CA THR A 390 24.88 -5.03 -2.74
C THR A 390 24.31 -5.39 -4.12
N GLY A 391 22.98 -5.46 -4.25
CA GLY A 391 22.30 -5.70 -5.52
C GLY A 391 22.50 -4.58 -6.53
N ILE A 392 22.45 -3.32 -6.08
CA ILE A 392 22.72 -2.14 -6.92
C ILE A 392 24.19 -2.09 -7.34
N ALA A 393 25.12 -2.32 -6.40
CA ALA A 393 26.54 -2.43 -6.72
C ALA A 393 26.81 -3.55 -7.73
N GLY A 394 26.17 -4.72 -7.55
CA GLY A 394 26.24 -5.83 -8.50
C GLY A 394 25.70 -5.46 -9.89
N CYS A 395 24.55 -4.81 -9.98
CA CYS A 395 24.01 -4.34 -11.27
C CYS A 395 24.93 -3.33 -11.95
N LEU A 396 25.55 -2.41 -11.20
CA LEU A 396 26.50 -1.45 -11.74
C LEU A 396 27.77 -2.14 -12.25
N PHE A 397 28.30 -3.14 -11.54
CA PHE A 397 29.44 -3.94 -12.00
C PHE A 397 29.12 -4.82 -13.23
N PHE A 398 27.87 -5.28 -13.38
CA PHE A 398 27.44 -6.05 -14.54
C PHE A 398 27.13 -5.18 -15.77
N LEU A 399 26.76 -3.91 -15.57
CA LEU A 399 26.46 -2.98 -16.67
C LEU A 399 27.70 -2.27 -17.21
N ASP A 400 28.76 -2.09 -16.40
CA ASP A 400 29.99 -1.40 -16.82
C ASP A 400 31.07 -2.34 -17.40
N GLY A 401 30.78 -3.63 -17.52
CA GLY A 401 31.69 -4.69 -17.98
C GLY A 401 31.40 -5.21 -19.40
N GLY A 402 30.94 -4.35 -20.30
CA GLY A 402 30.51 -4.71 -21.66
C GLY A 402 31.43 -5.68 -22.41
N LYS A 403 31.03 -6.96 -22.45
CA LYS A 403 31.21 -7.88 -23.58
C LYS A 403 29.98 -8.78 -23.66
N MET A 404 29.08 -8.41 -24.57
CA MET A 404 27.98 -9.25 -25.04
C MET A 404 28.55 -10.58 -25.55
N LEU A 405 28.18 -11.68 -24.89
CA LEU A 405 28.32 -13.02 -25.43
C LEU A 405 27.32 -13.14 -26.59
N GLY A 406 27.87 -13.11 -27.81
CA GLY A 406 27.13 -13.37 -29.03
C GLY A 406 26.62 -14.82 -29.06
N PHE A 407 25.35 -14.97 -29.39
CA PHE A 407 24.81 -16.23 -29.90
C PHE A 407 24.51 -16.02 -31.39
N PRO A 408 25.10 -16.84 -32.29
CA PRO A 408 24.85 -16.76 -33.71
C PRO A 408 23.46 -17.31 -34.05
N ALA A 409 22.76 -16.63 -34.95
CA ALA A 409 21.58 -17.15 -35.63
C ALA A 409 22.04 -18.17 -36.69
N GLU A 410 21.53 -19.39 -36.60
CA GLU A 410 21.69 -20.41 -37.64
C GLU A 410 20.31 -20.64 -38.28
N GLU A 411 20.19 -20.23 -39.54
CA GLU A 411 19.07 -20.56 -40.41
C GLU A 411 19.12 -22.04 -40.77
N THR A 412 17.98 -22.74 -40.63
CA THR A 412 17.77 -24.03 -41.30
C THR A 412 16.54 -23.94 -42.18
N ILE A 413 16.80 -23.90 -43.48
CA ILE A 413 15.84 -24.15 -44.56
C ILE A 413 15.67 -25.67 -44.67
N VAL A 414 14.45 -26.19 -44.55
CA VAL A 414 14.09 -27.49 -45.11
C VAL A 414 12.72 -27.39 -45.78
N ASN A 415 12.73 -27.59 -47.09
CA ASN A 415 11.58 -27.85 -47.94
C ASN A 415 10.90 -29.18 -47.57
N ALA A 416 9.58 -29.23 -47.64
CA ALA A 416 8.87 -30.47 -47.97
C ALA A 416 7.57 -30.17 -48.71
N GLU A 417 7.49 -30.68 -49.93
CA GLU A 417 6.33 -30.68 -50.81
C GLU A 417 5.20 -31.60 -50.31
N ASN A 418 4.01 -31.24 -50.79
CA ASN A 418 2.78 -32.02 -50.93
C ASN A 418 2.93 -33.55 -51.09
N LYS A 419 2.04 -34.31 -50.44
CA LYS A 419 1.14 -35.24 -51.16
C LYS A 419 -0.07 -35.69 -50.33
N SER A 420 -1.19 -35.73 -51.05
CA SER A 420 -2.53 -36.24 -50.78
C SER A 420 -2.58 -37.71 -50.34
N ASN A 421 -3.58 -38.09 -49.53
CA ASN A 421 -4.65 -39.05 -49.90
C ASN A 421 -5.65 -39.35 -48.74
N ASP A 422 -6.92 -39.07 -49.02
CA ASP A 422 -8.17 -39.85 -48.84
C ASP A 422 -8.50 -40.75 -47.62
N THR A 423 -9.82 -40.70 -47.29
CA THR A 423 -10.76 -41.74 -46.78
C THR A 423 -10.66 -42.20 -45.31
N VAL A 424 -11.71 -42.61 -44.57
CA VAL A 424 -13.20 -42.47 -44.52
C VAL A 424 -13.64 -43.10 -43.18
N THR A 425 -14.59 -42.46 -42.50
CA THR A 425 -15.66 -42.97 -41.58
C THR A 425 -15.41 -43.93 -40.38
N ALA A 426 -16.14 -43.60 -39.29
CA ALA A 426 -16.93 -44.46 -38.38
C ALA A 426 -16.39 -44.84 -36.97
N GLU A 427 -17.08 -44.27 -35.98
CA GLU A 427 -17.67 -44.88 -34.76
C GLU A 427 -16.86 -45.75 -33.76
N ASN A 428 -16.92 -45.23 -32.52
CA ASN A 428 -17.40 -45.90 -31.29
C ASN A 428 -16.41 -46.35 -30.18
N THR A 429 -16.61 -45.69 -29.04
CA THR A 429 -16.61 -46.17 -27.63
C THR A 429 -15.30 -46.60 -26.96
N GLY A 430 -14.92 -45.79 -25.97
CA GLY A 430 -14.80 -46.30 -24.60
C GLY A 430 -13.42 -46.32 -23.97
N SER A 431 -12.89 -45.16 -23.57
CA SER A 431 -12.05 -45.08 -22.37
C SER A 431 -12.30 -43.75 -21.66
N VAL A 432 -12.86 -43.85 -20.46
CA VAL A 432 -13.09 -42.71 -19.56
C VAL A 432 -11.74 -42.23 -19.08
N THR A 433 -11.24 -41.19 -19.72
CA THR A 433 -10.17 -40.33 -19.19
C THR A 433 -10.87 -39.22 -18.40
N PRO A 434 -10.44 -38.88 -17.18
CA PRO A 434 -11.06 -37.80 -16.42
C PRO A 434 -10.68 -36.44 -17.02
N GLU A 435 -11.33 -36.08 -18.11
CA GLU A 435 -11.55 -34.67 -18.47
C GLU A 435 -12.62 -34.13 -17.53
N ASP A 436 -12.16 -33.48 -16.47
CA ASP A 436 -12.76 -32.27 -15.91
C ASP A 436 -11.96 -31.92 -14.65
N ALA A 437 -10.87 -31.17 -14.85
CA ALA A 437 -10.39 -30.27 -13.80
C ALA A 437 -11.44 -29.16 -13.66
N GLN A 438 -12.58 -29.49 -13.03
CA GLN A 438 -13.52 -28.50 -12.53
C GLN A 438 -12.71 -27.46 -11.78
N ALA A 439 -12.79 -26.21 -12.21
CA ALA A 439 -12.22 -25.08 -11.52
C ALA A 439 -12.50 -25.26 -10.02
N LEU A 440 -11.43 -25.38 -9.22
CA LEU A 440 -11.49 -25.51 -7.77
C LEU A 440 -12.08 -24.21 -7.20
N ASN A 441 -13.40 -24.09 -7.25
CA ASN A 441 -14.12 -22.84 -7.06
C ASN A 441 -14.44 -22.65 -5.58
N LEU A 442 -13.39 -22.44 -4.77
CA LEU A 442 -13.55 -21.94 -3.41
C LEU A 442 -14.02 -20.48 -3.48
N ASN A 443 -15.09 -20.14 -2.76
CA ASN A 443 -15.64 -18.80 -2.66
C ASN A 443 -15.68 -18.32 -1.19
N PRO A 444 -14.89 -17.33 -0.78
CA PRO A 444 -13.94 -16.56 -1.58
C PRO A 444 -12.75 -17.39 -2.05
N PHE A 445 -12.07 -16.96 -3.12
CA PHE A 445 -10.86 -17.65 -3.57
C PHE A 445 -9.73 -17.43 -2.55
N PRO A 446 -8.96 -18.46 -2.17
CA PRO A 446 -7.84 -18.31 -1.25
C PRO A 446 -6.85 -17.26 -1.76
N ASN A 447 -6.60 -16.21 -0.97
CA ASN A 447 -5.69 -15.12 -1.33
C ASN A 447 -4.42 -15.11 -0.46
N ALA A 448 -4.28 -16.08 0.45
CA ALA A 448 -3.14 -16.23 1.33
C ALA A 448 -2.90 -17.71 1.67
N GLU A 449 -1.77 -17.99 2.31
CA GLU A 449 -1.51 -19.25 2.97
C GLU A 449 -1.65 -19.07 4.48
N LEU A 450 -1.88 -20.18 5.19
CA LEU A 450 -1.89 -20.17 6.64
C LEU A 450 -0.55 -19.65 7.18
N ASN A 451 -0.59 -18.71 8.14
CA ASN A 451 0.63 -18.14 8.72
C ASN A 451 1.46 -19.21 9.47
N GLU A 452 2.74 -18.93 9.70
CA GLU A 452 3.67 -19.92 10.27
C GLU A 452 3.29 -20.38 11.69
N ASN A 453 2.70 -19.50 12.51
CA ASN A 453 2.29 -19.84 13.87
C ASN A 453 1.12 -20.84 13.88
N ASP A 454 0.10 -20.59 13.06
CA ASP A 454 -1.07 -21.46 12.94
C ASP A 454 -0.72 -22.75 12.20
N TRP A 455 0.16 -22.68 11.22
CA TRP A 455 0.71 -23.86 10.55
C TRP A 455 1.43 -24.78 11.54
N ARG A 456 2.21 -24.22 12.48
CA ARG A 456 2.87 -25.00 13.56
C ARG A 456 1.87 -25.68 14.50
N LEU A 457 0.69 -25.10 14.72
CA LEU A 457 -0.36 -25.72 15.54
C LEU A 457 -1.04 -26.88 14.79
N VAL A 458 -1.31 -26.70 13.50
CA VAL A 458 -1.85 -27.77 12.64
C VAL A 458 -0.85 -28.91 12.50
N SER A 459 0.42 -28.63 12.23
CA SER A 459 1.45 -29.66 12.01
C SER A 459 1.75 -30.47 13.28
N LYS A 460 1.64 -29.89 14.48
CA LYS A 460 1.75 -30.64 15.75
C LYS A 460 0.63 -31.66 15.96
N LYS A 461 -0.53 -31.44 15.37
CA LYS A 461 -1.73 -32.27 15.53
C LYS A 461 -1.99 -33.19 14.33
N ALA A 462 -1.39 -32.90 13.18
CA ALA A 462 -1.42 -33.73 11.99
C ALA A 462 -0.44 -34.90 12.15
N SER A 463 -0.93 -36.14 12.08
CA SER A 463 -0.11 -37.36 12.16
C SER A 463 -0.09 -38.10 10.82
N PHE A 464 1.02 -38.78 10.53
CA PHE A 464 1.13 -39.68 9.38
C PHE A 464 -0.01 -40.72 9.39
N GLY A 465 -0.60 -40.99 8.23
CA GLY A 465 -1.75 -41.89 8.06
C GLY A 465 -3.12 -41.27 8.34
N MET A 466 -3.19 -39.98 8.71
CA MET A 466 -4.45 -39.30 8.96
C MET A 466 -5.26 -39.07 7.68
N LYS A 467 -6.57 -39.34 7.73
CA LYS A 467 -7.49 -39.02 6.61
C LYS A 467 -7.60 -37.51 6.41
N ILE A 468 -7.62 -37.06 5.15
CA ILE A 468 -7.74 -35.64 4.81
C ILE A 468 -8.99 -34.98 5.41
N ASP A 469 -10.08 -35.72 5.59
CA ASP A 469 -11.31 -35.20 6.22
C ASP A 469 -11.15 -34.89 7.71
N SER A 470 -10.33 -35.68 8.42
CA SER A 470 -9.96 -35.45 9.81
C SER A 470 -8.99 -34.28 9.93
N LEU A 471 -8.05 -34.19 8.99
CA LEU A 471 -7.10 -33.08 8.89
C LEU A 471 -7.79 -31.74 8.66
N ILE A 472 -8.79 -31.67 7.78
CA ILE A 472 -9.61 -30.46 7.59
C ILE A 472 -10.33 -30.08 8.88
N GLY A 473 -10.77 -31.08 9.67
CA GLY A 473 -11.34 -30.84 11.00
C GLY A 473 -10.35 -30.16 11.96
N ILE A 474 -9.07 -30.54 11.93
CA ILE A 474 -8.00 -29.89 12.71
C ILE A 474 -7.76 -28.47 12.19
N ILE A 475 -7.61 -28.29 10.88
CA ILE A 475 -7.39 -26.97 10.26
C ILE A 475 -8.51 -26.00 10.65
N ASN A 476 -9.77 -26.42 10.56
CA ASN A 476 -10.93 -25.59 10.94
C ASN A 476 -11.00 -25.28 12.45
N LYS A 477 -10.41 -26.14 13.30
CA LYS A 477 -10.42 -25.96 14.75
C LYS A 477 -9.32 -25.00 15.21
N GLU A 478 -8.12 -25.14 14.64
CA GLU A 478 -6.99 -24.29 15.01
C GLU A 478 -7.06 -22.90 14.35
N ASN A 479 -7.81 -22.73 13.26
CA ASN A 479 -8.02 -21.43 12.64
C ASN A 479 -9.50 -21.16 12.28
N PRO A 480 -10.35 -20.82 13.28
CA PRO A 480 -11.76 -20.60 13.05
C PRO A 480 -12.05 -19.31 12.25
N SER A 481 -11.33 -18.22 12.51
CA SER A 481 -11.67 -16.89 11.96
C SER A 481 -11.29 -16.68 10.49
N THR A 482 -10.39 -17.49 9.92
CA THR A 482 -9.93 -17.29 8.51
C THR A 482 -10.22 -18.47 7.58
N ILE A 483 -10.36 -19.69 8.09
CA ILE A 483 -10.67 -20.86 7.25
C ILE A 483 -12.09 -21.37 7.53
N LYS A 484 -12.45 -21.57 8.80
CA LYS A 484 -13.77 -22.12 9.14
C LYS A 484 -14.89 -21.17 8.75
N ASP A 485 -14.76 -19.87 9.00
CA ASP A 485 -15.84 -18.91 8.71
C ASP A 485 -16.17 -18.80 7.22
N TYR A 486 -15.20 -19.02 6.33
CA TYR A 486 -15.37 -18.90 4.88
C TYR A 486 -15.64 -20.24 4.18
N TYR A 487 -15.02 -21.34 4.66
CA TYR A 487 -15.04 -22.63 3.95
C TYR A 487 -15.81 -23.75 4.66
N LYS A 488 -16.45 -23.48 5.81
CA LYS A 488 -17.23 -24.51 6.55
C LYS A 488 -18.32 -25.17 5.70
N HIS A 489 -18.90 -24.45 4.75
CA HIS A 489 -19.94 -24.96 3.85
C HIS A 489 -19.39 -25.53 2.52
N GLN A 490 -18.08 -25.43 2.29
CA GLN A 490 -17.39 -25.84 1.04
C GLN A 490 -16.34 -26.91 1.32
N LYS A 491 -16.66 -27.88 2.21
CA LYS A 491 -15.69 -28.87 2.67
C LYS A 491 -15.17 -29.75 1.53
N LYS A 492 -15.99 -30.05 0.53
CA LYS A 492 -15.64 -30.91 -0.60
C LYS A 492 -14.64 -30.21 -1.53
N GLU A 493 -14.91 -28.95 -1.83
CA GLU A 493 -14.10 -28.06 -2.67
C GLU A 493 -12.77 -27.75 -1.96
N TYR A 494 -12.83 -27.49 -0.65
CA TYR A 494 -11.65 -27.24 0.17
C TYR A 494 -10.75 -28.47 0.27
N LYS A 495 -11.33 -29.66 0.39
CA LYS A 495 -10.60 -30.94 0.34
C LYS A 495 -9.87 -31.13 -0.98
N ALA A 496 -10.54 -30.87 -2.10
CA ALA A 496 -9.94 -30.99 -3.43
C ALA A 496 -8.80 -29.98 -3.63
N ASN A 497 -8.98 -28.74 -3.17
CA ASN A 497 -7.95 -27.70 -3.26
C ASN A 497 -6.73 -28.02 -2.36
N LEU A 498 -6.97 -28.45 -1.12
CA LEU A 498 -5.92 -28.85 -0.19
C LEU A 498 -5.11 -30.05 -0.71
N TYR A 499 -5.78 -31.02 -1.34
CA TYR A 499 -5.11 -32.13 -2.00
C TYR A 499 -4.26 -31.66 -3.18
N PHE A 500 -4.83 -30.84 -4.08
CA PHE A 500 -4.13 -30.31 -5.25
C PHE A 500 -2.86 -29.54 -4.87
N LEU A 501 -2.92 -28.68 -3.85
CA LEU A 501 -1.77 -27.90 -3.38
C LEU A 501 -0.68 -28.74 -2.70
N ASN A 502 -1.01 -29.96 -2.24
CA ASN A 502 -0.10 -30.82 -1.50
C ASN A 502 -0.12 -32.25 -2.04
N GLU A 503 -0.21 -32.42 -3.35
CA GLU A 503 -0.40 -33.73 -3.98
C GLU A 503 0.64 -34.77 -3.50
N LYS A 504 1.90 -34.33 -3.35
CA LYS A 504 3.02 -35.15 -2.85
C LYS A 504 2.90 -35.55 -1.37
N SER A 505 2.12 -34.82 -0.58
CA SER A 505 1.91 -35.09 0.85
C SER A 505 0.76 -36.05 1.10
N PHE A 506 0.00 -36.44 0.07
CA PHE A 506 -1.16 -37.31 0.18
C PHE A 506 -1.04 -38.57 -0.68
N GLN A 507 -1.60 -39.67 -0.19
CA GLN A 507 -1.74 -40.91 -0.95
C GLN A 507 -3.20 -41.34 -0.95
N VAL A 508 -3.72 -41.71 -2.12
CA VAL A 508 -5.04 -42.31 -2.26
C VAL A 508 -4.93 -43.80 -1.93
N ARG A 509 -5.63 -44.27 -0.88
CA ARG A 509 -5.74 -45.68 -0.51
C ARG A 509 -7.20 -46.09 -0.49
N GLY A 510 -7.64 -46.77 -1.55
CA GLY A 510 -9.05 -47.11 -1.73
C GLY A 510 -9.90 -45.86 -1.89
N SER A 511 -10.97 -45.73 -1.09
CA SER A 511 -11.85 -44.54 -1.08
C SER A 511 -11.34 -43.39 -0.21
N ASP A 512 -10.23 -43.58 0.52
CA ASP A 512 -9.69 -42.59 1.44
C ASP A 512 -8.42 -41.92 0.89
N THR A 513 -8.27 -40.62 1.17
CA THR A 513 -7.02 -39.87 0.94
C THR A 513 -6.34 -39.67 2.28
N ILE A 514 -5.12 -40.18 2.44
CA ILE A 514 -4.36 -40.14 3.69
C ILE A 514 -3.10 -39.29 3.58
N LEU A 515 -2.73 -38.63 4.66
CA LEU A 515 -1.52 -37.82 4.79
C LEU A 515 -0.30 -38.74 4.94
N ILE A 516 0.65 -38.67 4.01
CA ILE A 516 1.91 -39.44 4.03
C ILE A 516 3.15 -38.58 4.24
N ASP A 517 3.03 -37.25 4.19
CA ASP A 517 4.12 -36.32 4.45
C ASP A 517 3.56 -35.04 5.10
N THR A 518 4.44 -34.11 5.44
CA THR A 518 4.10 -32.79 5.97
C THR A 518 3.35 -31.93 4.94
N LEU A 519 2.37 -31.14 5.42
CA LEU A 519 1.64 -30.19 4.58
C LEU A 519 2.53 -29.00 4.25
N ARG A 520 2.69 -28.67 2.97
CA ARG A 520 3.50 -27.54 2.53
C ARG A 520 2.70 -26.25 2.43
N ARG A 521 1.45 -26.34 1.98
CA ARG A 521 0.60 -25.17 1.69
C ARG A 521 -0.81 -25.41 2.20
N ILE A 522 -1.31 -24.54 3.07
CA ILE A 522 -2.70 -24.61 3.53
C ILE A 522 -3.41 -23.35 3.03
N PRO A 523 -4.38 -23.49 2.10
CA PRO A 523 -5.05 -22.34 1.49
C PRO A 523 -5.84 -21.56 2.54
N ASN A 524 -5.71 -20.23 2.54
CA ASN A 524 -6.36 -19.35 3.49
C ASN A 524 -6.98 -18.13 2.79
N TYR A 525 -7.97 -17.49 3.44
CA TYR A 525 -8.52 -16.22 3.00
C TYR A 525 -8.39 -15.16 4.10
N ILE A 526 -7.71 -14.07 3.77
CA ILE A 526 -7.55 -12.89 4.63
C ILE A 526 -8.42 -11.78 4.05
N LYS A 527 -9.36 -11.27 4.83
CA LYS A 527 -10.21 -10.14 4.44
C LYS A 527 -9.37 -8.86 4.41
N SER A 528 -9.44 -8.09 3.32
CA SER A 528 -8.76 -6.80 3.24
C SER A 528 -9.21 -5.89 4.40
N GLY A 529 -8.29 -5.56 5.31
CA GLY A 529 -8.55 -4.78 6.52
C GLY A 529 -8.44 -5.55 7.85
N SER A 530 -8.31 -6.88 7.85
CA SER A 530 -8.02 -7.64 9.07
C SER A 530 -6.51 -7.70 9.32
N VAL A 531 -6.02 -6.95 10.33
CA VAL A 531 -4.64 -7.05 10.83
C VAL A 531 -4.55 -8.28 11.73
N HIS A 532 -3.71 -9.26 11.36
CA HIS A 532 -3.32 -10.38 12.22
C HIS A 532 -1.88 -10.26 12.68
#